data_AF-A0A259HMJ6-F1
#
_entry.id   AF-A0A259HMJ6-F1
#
_cell.length_a   1.000
_cell.length_b   1.000
_cell.length_c   1.000
_cell.angle_alpha   90.00
_cell.angle_beta   90.00
_cell.angle_gamma   90.00
#
_symmetry.space_group_name_H-M   'P 1'
#
loop_
_entity.id
_entity.type
_entity.pdbx_description
1 polymer ?
#
loop_
_entity_poly.entity_id
_entity_poly.type
_entity_poly.pdbx_seq_one_letter_code
_entity_poly.pdbx_strand_id
1 'polypeptide(L)'
;MEKKAAILDLIPEQGILPLYFYKDTNVSIGVLKALYEAGIRAVEYTNRGAAALTNFKEMRKVCDTELKGMYLGIGTIKNADMAKTFIDAGADYIIS
;
A
#
# COMPACT_ATOMS: atom_id res chain seq x y z
N MET A 1 -16.31 1.24 8.98
CA MET A 1 -17.12 0.72 7.85
C MET A 1 -16.99 1.62 6.63
N GLU A 2 -17.06 2.95 6.79
CA GLU A 2 -16.80 3.95 5.73
C GLU A 2 -15.57 3.66 4.85
N LYS A 3 -14.40 3.45 5.46
CA LYS A 3 -13.14 3.20 4.72
C LYS A 3 -13.21 1.98 3.79
N LYS A 4 -13.88 0.91 4.22
CA LYS A 4 -14.00 -0.32 3.42
C LYS A 4 -14.85 -0.05 2.18
N ALA A 5 -15.99 0.61 2.33
CA ALA A 5 -16.86 0.97 1.21
C ALA A 5 -16.12 1.90 0.22
N ALA A 6 -15.46 2.94 0.74
CA ALA A 6 -14.70 3.88 -0.09
C ALA A 6 -13.61 3.19 -0.95
N ILE A 7 -12.89 2.21 -0.39
CA ILE A 7 -11.87 1.46 -1.14
C ILE A 7 -12.51 0.53 -2.19
N LEU A 8 -13.65 -0.10 -1.87
CA LEU A 8 -14.36 -0.99 -2.79
C LEU A 8 -14.93 -0.26 -4.00
N ASP A 9 -15.34 1.01 -3.84
CA ASP A 9 -15.81 1.86 -4.94
C ASP A 9 -14.62 2.45 -5.73
N LEU A 10 -13.58 2.90 -5.02
CA LEU A 10 -12.41 3.55 -5.62
C LEU A 10 -11.63 2.65 -6.58
N ILE A 11 -11.36 1.39 -6.21
CA ILE A 11 -10.49 0.52 -7.03
C ILE A 11 -11.09 0.28 -8.44
N PRO A 12 -12.38 -0.05 -8.59
CA PRO A 12 -13.04 -0.10 -9.90
C PRO A 12 -13.05 1.23 -10.66
N GLU A 13 -13.33 2.35 -9.98
CA GLU A 13 -13.34 3.69 -10.60
C GLU A 13 -11.95 4.08 -11.13
N GLN A 14 -10.90 3.77 -10.37
CA GLN A 14 -9.51 3.96 -10.76
C GLN A 14 -9.12 3.07 -11.96
N GLY A 15 -9.78 1.93 -12.15
CA GLY A 15 -9.61 1.02 -13.29
C GLY A 15 -8.33 0.18 -13.30
N ILE A 16 -7.36 0.49 -12.46
CA ILE A 16 -6.10 -0.25 -12.30
C ILE A 16 -5.70 -0.30 -10.83
N LEU A 17 -5.11 -1.39 -10.36
CA LEU A 17 -4.48 -1.49 -9.04
C LEU A 17 -2.98 -1.77 -9.24
N PRO A 18 -2.10 -0.76 -9.18
CA PRO A 18 -0.67 -0.96 -9.39
C PRO A 18 -0.07 -1.85 -8.30
N LEU A 19 0.57 -2.94 -8.72
CA LEU A 19 1.29 -3.86 -7.86
C LEU A 19 2.80 -3.69 -8.06
N TYR A 20 3.55 -3.43 -6.99
CA TYR A 20 5.01 -3.29 -7.09
C TYR A 20 5.75 -3.64 -5.80
N PHE A 21 7.07 -3.79 -5.93
CA PHE A 21 8.03 -3.90 -4.83
C PHE A 21 9.44 -3.56 -5.32
N TYR A 22 10.18 -2.82 -4.50
CA TYR A 22 11.61 -2.62 -4.65
C TYR A 22 12.32 -2.84 -3.32
N LYS A 23 13.54 -3.39 -3.35
CA LYS A 23 14.35 -3.56 -2.14
C LYS A 23 14.74 -2.21 -1.54
N ASP A 24 15.05 -1.24 -2.39
CA ASP A 24 15.39 0.12 -1.99
C ASP A 24 14.14 0.90 -1.57
N THR A 25 14.17 1.47 -0.37
CA THR A 25 13.06 2.24 0.22
C THR A 25 12.77 3.50 -0.58
N ASN A 26 13.79 4.22 -1.04
CA ASN A 26 13.62 5.48 -1.78
C ASN A 26 13.02 5.22 -3.16
N VAL A 27 13.37 4.11 -3.80
CA VAL A 27 12.72 3.70 -5.06
C VAL A 27 11.24 3.39 -4.82
N SER A 28 10.92 2.68 -3.74
CA SER A 28 9.52 2.34 -3.40
C SER A 28 8.67 3.58 -3.12
N ILE A 29 9.22 4.56 -2.40
CA ILE A 29 8.58 5.86 -2.14
C ILE A 29 8.49 6.69 -3.43
N GLY A 30 9.52 6.70 -4.28
CA GLY A 30 9.51 7.42 -5.55
C GLY A 30 8.40 6.92 -6.48
N VAL A 31 8.24 5.59 -6.58
CA VAL A 31 7.14 4.97 -7.35
C VAL A 31 5.79 5.34 -6.75
N LEU A 32 5.63 5.28 -5.42
CA LEU A 32 4.40 5.67 -4.74
C LEU A 32 3.99 7.11 -5.07
N LYS A 33 4.93 8.04 -4.99
CA LYS A 33 4.71 9.46 -5.29
C LYS A 33 4.35 9.68 -6.76
N ALA A 34 5.08 9.04 -7.68
CA ALA A 34 4.79 9.13 -9.11
C ALA A 34 3.39 8.59 -9.46
N LEU A 35 2.98 7.47 -8.85
CA LEU A 35 1.62 6.93 -9.02
C LEU A 35 0.57 7.91 -8.49
N TYR A 36 0.81 8.49 -7.31
CA TYR A 36 -0.08 9.48 -6.71
C TYR A 36 -0.23 10.74 -7.60
N GLU A 37 0.86 11.26 -8.15
CA GLU A 37 0.86 12.37 -9.09
C GLU A 37 0.09 12.04 -10.39
N ALA A 38 0.14 10.78 -10.82
CA ALA A 38 -0.62 10.29 -11.97
C ALA A 38 -2.11 10.02 -11.68
N GLY A 39 -2.59 10.33 -10.47
CA GLY A 39 -4.00 10.20 -10.08
C GLY A 39 -4.37 8.89 -9.39
N ILE A 40 -3.41 7.98 -9.16
CA ILE A 40 -3.64 6.76 -8.39
C ILE A 40 -3.84 7.10 -6.91
N ARG A 41 -4.84 6.48 -6.28
CA ARG A 41 -5.19 6.60 -4.87
C ARG A 41 -5.26 5.26 -4.15
N ALA A 42 -5.14 4.14 -4.85
CA ALA A 42 -4.99 2.81 -4.24
C ALA A 42 -3.87 2.01 -4.93
N VAL A 43 -2.96 1.41 -4.14
CA VAL A 43 -1.89 0.53 -4.65
C VAL A 43 -1.74 -0.73 -3.80
N GLU A 44 -1.22 -1.78 -4.42
CA GLU A 44 -0.77 -3.00 -3.73
C GLU A 44 0.76 -3.02 -3.65
N TYR A 45 1.31 -2.99 -2.44
CA TYR A 45 2.71 -3.33 -2.22
C TYR A 45 2.82 -4.83 -1.96
N THR A 46 3.79 -5.54 -2.54
CA THR A 46 3.93 -7.00 -2.27
C THR A 46 4.86 -7.25 -1.08
N ASN A 47 4.42 -8.11 -0.15
CA ASN A 47 5.26 -8.61 0.93
C ASN A 47 6.34 -9.58 0.40
N ARG A 48 7.39 -9.02 -0.21
CA ARG A 48 8.47 -9.77 -0.87
C ARG A 48 9.80 -9.56 -0.14
N GLY A 49 10.20 -10.56 0.64
CA GLY A 49 11.50 -10.57 1.31
C GLY A 49 11.62 -9.57 2.45
N ALA A 50 12.80 -9.55 3.09
CA ALA A 50 13.01 -8.86 4.37
C ALA A 50 12.81 -7.33 4.31
N ALA A 51 12.99 -6.70 3.14
CA ALA A 51 12.86 -5.26 2.99
C ALA A 51 11.39 -4.77 2.99
N ALA A 52 10.42 -5.66 2.73
CA ALA A 52 9.04 -5.24 2.49
C ALA A 52 8.41 -4.51 3.68
N LEU A 53 8.59 -5.03 4.90
CA LEU A 53 8.02 -4.42 6.10
C LEU A 53 8.61 -3.04 6.41
N THR A 54 9.94 -2.90 6.31
CA THR A 54 10.61 -1.61 6.54
C THR A 54 10.15 -0.59 5.50
N ASN A 55 10.14 -0.96 4.22
CA ASN A 55 9.70 -0.07 3.15
C ASN A 55 8.24 0.33 3.32
N PHE A 56 7.37 -0.62 3.69
CA PHE A 56 5.96 -0.35 3.94
C PHE A 56 5.73 0.68 5.04
N LYS A 57 6.47 0.58 6.15
CA LYS A 57 6.38 1.56 7.26
C LYS A 57 6.80 2.96 6.82
N GLU A 58 7.86 3.09 6.04
CA GLU A 58 8.29 4.41 5.53
C GLU A 58 7.30 4.96 4.50
N MET A 59 6.77 4.11 3.61
CA MET A 59 5.71 4.49 2.68
C MET A 59 4.44 4.94 3.40
N ARG A 60 4.05 4.25 4.49
CA ARG A 60 2.90 4.61 5.31
C ARG A 60 3.06 6.01 5.90
N LYS A 61 4.23 6.33 6.46
CA LYS A 61 4.54 7.69 6.96
C LYS A 61 4.36 8.72 5.85
N VAL A 62 4.91 8.48 4.66
CA VAL A 62 4.78 9.38 3.50
C VAL A 62 3.31 9.56 3.11
N CYS A 63 2.50 8.50 3.10
CA CYS A 63 1.07 8.64 2.83
C CYS A 63 0.37 9.52 3.87
N ASP A 64 0.72 9.38 5.13
CA ASP A 64 0.08 10.12 6.23
C ASP A 64 0.48 11.60 6.25
N THR A 65 1.71 11.93 5.84
CA THR A 65 2.24 13.30 5.86
C THR A 65 2.06 14.05 4.54
N GLU A 66 2.16 13.37 3.41
CA GLU A 66 2.27 14.00 2.08
C GLU A 66 1.15 13.59 1.10
N LEU A 67 0.69 12.33 1.15
CA LEU A 67 -0.21 11.77 0.11
C LEU A 67 -1.64 11.57 0.65
N LYS A 68 -2.30 12.69 0.96
CA LYS A 68 -3.67 12.66 1.49
C LYS A 68 -4.61 11.86 0.57
N GLY A 69 -5.33 10.90 1.16
CA GLY A 69 -6.27 10.04 0.42
C GLY A 69 -5.59 8.87 -0.32
N MET A 70 -4.30 8.64 -0.12
CA MET A 70 -3.62 7.45 -0.63
C MET A 70 -3.89 6.24 0.26
N TYR A 71 -4.47 5.19 -0.33
CA TYR A 71 -4.63 3.88 0.28
C TYR A 71 -3.51 2.93 -0.13
N LEU A 72 -2.81 2.40 0.88
CA LEU A 72 -1.70 1.48 0.77
C LEU A 72 -2.12 0.09 1.23
N GLY A 73 -2.33 -0.80 0.27
CA GLY A 73 -2.58 -2.21 0.49
C GLY A 73 -1.29 -3.03 0.54
N ILE A 74 -1.37 -4.20 1.18
CA ILE A 74 -0.31 -5.21 1.17
C ILE A 74 -0.82 -6.52 0.57
N GLY A 75 -0.09 -7.05 -0.39
CA GLY A 75 -0.33 -8.35 -0.99
C GLY A 75 0.67 -9.42 -0.56
N THR A 76 0.43 -10.67 -0.98
CA THR A 76 1.31 -11.82 -0.65
C THR A 76 1.32 -12.15 0.85
N ILE A 77 0.15 -12.02 1.50
CA ILE A 77 -0.04 -12.37 2.91
C ILE A 77 -0.50 -13.83 3.01
N LYS A 78 0.34 -14.71 3.56
CA LYS A 78 0.11 -16.16 3.55
C LYS A 78 -0.42 -16.75 4.85
N ASN A 79 -0.38 -16.00 5.95
CA ASN A 79 -0.79 -16.47 7.26
C ASN A 79 -1.20 -15.30 8.17
N ALA A 80 -1.78 -15.64 9.32
CA ALA A 80 -2.29 -14.68 10.29
C ALA A 80 -1.19 -13.79 10.88
N ASP A 81 0.02 -14.32 11.09
CA ASP A 81 1.13 -13.55 11.66
C ASP A 81 1.59 -12.43 10.72
N MET A 82 1.68 -12.73 9.41
CA MET A 82 1.94 -11.74 8.38
C MET A 82 0.81 -10.70 8.31
N ALA A 83 -0.44 -11.15 8.32
CA ALA A 83 -1.59 -10.25 8.32
C ALA A 83 -1.53 -9.28 9.50
N LYS A 84 -1.32 -9.80 10.72
CA LYS A 84 -1.18 -9.01 11.93
C LYS A 84 -0.03 -8.01 11.84
N THR A 85 1.12 -8.45 11.35
CA THR A 85 2.31 -7.60 11.19
C THR A 85 2.02 -6.35 10.34
N PHE A 86 1.31 -6.51 9.22
CA PHE A 86 1.01 -5.38 8.34
C PHE A 86 -0.23 -4.58 8.75
N ILE A 87 -1.20 -5.18 9.45
CA ILE A 87 -2.26 -4.43 10.13
C ILE A 87 -1.63 -3.46 11.14
N ASP A 88 -0.72 -3.96 11.97
CA ASP A 88 -0.01 -3.15 12.97
C ASP A 88 0.91 -2.10 12.30
N ALA A 89 1.38 -2.36 11.07
CA ALA A 89 2.14 -1.40 10.27
C ALA A 89 1.26 -0.36 9.54
N GLY A 90 -0.06 -0.43 9.67
CA GLY A 90 -1.00 0.56 9.13
C GLY A 90 -1.52 0.25 7.73
N ALA A 91 -1.57 -1.02 7.32
CA ALA A 91 -2.17 -1.37 6.04
C ALA A 91 -3.65 -0.97 5.96
N ASP A 92 -4.05 -0.40 4.83
CA ASP A 92 -5.44 -0.02 4.59
C ASP A 92 -6.31 -1.23 4.24
N TYR A 93 -5.71 -2.23 3.58
CA TYR A 93 -6.32 -3.50 3.22
C TYR A 93 -5.24 -4.58 2.95
N ILE A 94 -5.68 -5.83 2.97
CA ILE A 94 -4.85 -7.02 2.72
C ILE A 94 -5.35 -7.75 1.49
N ILE A 95 -4.42 -8.25 0.68
CA ILE A 95 -4.66 -9.13 -0.45
C ILE A 95 -3.92 -10.45 -0.21
N SER A 96 -4.64 -11.58 -0.31
CA SER A 96 -4.11 -12.94 -0.08
C SER A 96 -4.35 -13.86 -1.27
#